data_AF-A0A4Y7JR46-F1
#
_entry.id   AF-A0A4Y7JR46-F1
#
_cell.length_a   1.000
_cell.length_b   1.000
_cell.length_c   1.000
_cell.angle_alpha   90.00
_cell.angle_beta   90.00
_cell.angle_gamma   90.00
#
_symmetry.space_group_name_H-M   'P 1'
#
loop_
_entity.id
_entity.type
_entity.pdbx_description
1 polymer ?
#
loop_
_entity_poly.entity_id
_entity_poly.type
_entity_poly.pdbx_seq_one_letter_code
_entity_poly.pdbx_strand_id
1 'polypeptide(L)'
;MTTAVVAALLQYLGVVKLPLSSNTFLRVESEDLDLVHMVAQSAHCIAQGKVGSGVDVAPTQQVITDMLKGKWDHEKTQFSLPPLMTLLLGEPGNGGFSIPLMVGAVKKCMLAKEQWETYRYVLNNCSNLLSEKWKELASDACKQAVVKALLGARDSIVNIRCHMRKMGEEAGVPIEPESQTKLLDATMNTEGVLLGGVPGAGGFGAIFAVTLGESNKVTNMWSSRGVMSLLVREDPRGVSIETEDPRIKELTDCSVDGLLS
;
A
#
# COMPACT_ATOMS: atom_id res chain seq x y z
N MET A 1 -9.51 -8.88 -5.87
CA MET A 1 -10.44 -9.97 -6.24
C MET A 1 -10.75 -9.97 -7.74
N THR A 2 -11.26 -8.88 -8.32
CA THR A 2 -11.61 -8.81 -9.76
C THR A 2 -10.46 -9.17 -10.69
N THR A 3 -9.26 -8.63 -10.46
CA THR A 3 -8.08 -8.91 -11.29
C THR A 3 -7.65 -10.37 -11.26
N ALA A 4 -7.67 -11.02 -10.10
CA ALA A 4 -7.29 -12.44 -9.96
C ALA A 4 -8.29 -13.37 -10.66
N VAL A 5 -9.59 -13.07 -10.56
CA VAL A 5 -10.65 -13.85 -11.24
C VAL A 5 -10.57 -13.67 -12.75
N VAL A 6 -10.38 -12.43 -13.23
CA VAL A 6 -10.19 -12.15 -14.66
C VAL A 6 -8.94 -12.83 -15.18
N ALA A 7 -7.83 -12.75 -14.45
CA ALA A 7 -6.58 -13.41 -14.81
C ALA A 7 -6.74 -14.94 -14.90
N ALA A 8 -7.36 -15.57 -13.90
CA ALA A 8 -7.62 -17.01 -13.90
C ALA A 8 -8.52 -17.44 -15.07
N LEU A 9 -9.56 -16.66 -15.38
CA LEU A 9 -10.47 -16.96 -16.48
C LEU A 9 -9.78 -16.82 -17.85
N LEU A 10 -9.04 -15.74 -18.07
CA LEU A 10 -8.30 -15.53 -19.33
C LEU A 10 -7.20 -16.58 -19.52
N GLN A 11 -6.53 -16.98 -18.43
CA GLN A 11 -5.57 -18.08 -18.45
C GLN A 11 -6.24 -19.41 -18.80
N TYR A 12 -7.38 -19.73 -18.19
CA TYR A 12 -8.13 -20.96 -18.45
C TYR A 12 -8.60 -21.05 -19.90
N LEU A 13 -9.03 -19.92 -20.47
CA LEU A 13 -9.44 -19.82 -21.87
C LEU A 13 -8.25 -19.77 -22.85
N GLY A 14 -7.01 -19.80 -22.36
CA GLY A 14 -5.79 -19.75 -23.16
C GLY A 14 -5.53 -18.40 -23.83
N VAL A 15 -6.18 -17.33 -23.37
CA VAL A 15 -6.08 -15.97 -23.92
C VAL A 15 -4.83 -15.25 -23.44
N VAL A 16 -4.34 -15.57 -22.23
CA VAL A 16 -3.11 -15.02 -21.64
C VAL A 16 -2.24 -16.12 -21.07
N LYS A 17 -0.93 -15.86 -20.94
CA LYS A 17 0.03 -16.74 -20.27
C LYS A 17 0.68 -16.02 -19.09
N LEU A 18 0.17 -16.31 -17.90
CA LEU A 18 0.64 -15.78 -16.62
C LEU A 18 1.84 -16.57 -16.09
N PRO A 19 2.72 -15.92 -15.32
CA PRO A 19 3.89 -16.57 -14.75
C PRO A 19 3.48 -17.62 -13.71
N LEU A 20 4.07 -18.81 -13.82
CA LEU A 20 4.03 -19.85 -12.78
C LEU A 20 5.01 -19.47 -11.66
N SER A 21 4.62 -19.67 -10.40
CA SER A 21 5.40 -19.35 -9.18
C SER A 21 6.78 -20.03 -9.05
N SER A 22 7.31 -20.69 -10.07
CA SER A 22 8.55 -21.47 -10.01
C SER A 22 9.75 -20.64 -10.46
N ASN A 23 10.38 -19.87 -9.55
CA ASN A 23 11.76 -19.34 -9.52
C ASN A 23 12.46 -18.88 -10.82
N THR A 24 11.74 -18.74 -11.93
CA THR A 24 12.31 -18.50 -13.25
C THR A 24 11.87 -17.11 -13.66
N PHE A 25 12.83 -16.18 -13.69
CA PHE A 25 12.72 -14.81 -14.22
C PHE A 25 12.44 -14.83 -15.74
N LEU A 26 11.38 -15.49 -16.19
CA LEU A 26 10.85 -15.32 -17.53
C LEU A 26 10.11 -13.98 -17.54
N ARG A 27 10.66 -13.00 -18.25
CA ARG A 27 9.99 -11.75 -18.61
C ARG A 27 8.63 -12.12 -19.21
N VAL A 28 7.56 -11.86 -18.47
CA VAL A 28 6.21 -11.87 -19.02
C VAL A 28 6.10 -10.67 -19.96
N GLU A 29 5.66 -10.90 -21.19
CA GLU A 29 5.35 -9.81 -22.12
C GLU A 29 4.26 -8.94 -21.49
N SER A 30 4.49 -7.62 -21.45
CA SER A 30 3.60 -6.70 -20.71
C SER A 30 2.16 -6.71 -21.24
N GLU A 31 1.97 -7.13 -22.49
CA GLU A 31 0.70 -7.14 -23.21
C GLU A 31 -0.36 -8.02 -22.53
N ASP A 32 0.00 -9.20 -22.03
CA ASP A 32 -0.93 -10.12 -21.34
C ASP A 32 -1.38 -9.56 -19.99
N LEU A 33 -0.45 -8.96 -19.23
CA LEU A 33 -0.73 -8.27 -17.97
C LEU A 33 -1.56 -7.00 -18.18
N ASP A 34 -1.32 -6.29 -19.28
CA ASP A 34 -2.09 -5.12 -19.67
C ASP A 34 -3.51 -5.51 -20.08
N LEU A 35 -3.70 -6.63 -20.79
CA LEU A 35 -5.02 -7.17 -21.12
C LEU A 35 -5.79 -7.57 -19.86
N VAL A 36 -5.16 -8.31 -18.95
CA VAL A 36 -5.75 -8.66 -17.64
C VAL A 36 -6.13 -7.39 -16.88
N HIS A 37 -5.26 -6.38 -16.84
CA HIS A 37 -5.53 -5.11 -16.18
C HIS A 37 -6.72 -4.37 -16.80
N MET A 38 -6.77 -4.24 -18.13
CA MET A 38 -7.85 -3.54 -18.83
C MET A 38 -9.21 -4.23 -18.62
N VAL A 39 -9.26 -5.55 -18.76
CA VAL A 39 -10.49 -6.33 -18.57
C VAL A 39 -10.95 -6.28 -17.11
N ALA A 40 -10.02 -6.40 -16.15
CA ALA A 40 -10.32 -6.29 -14.73
C ALA A 40 -10.82 -4.91 -14.35
N GLN A 41 -10.20 -3.85 -14.87
CA GLN A 41 -10.62 -2.47 -14.64
C GLN A 41 -12.01 -2.22 -15.21
N SER A 42 -12.28 -2.69 -16.44
CA SER A 42 -13.60 -2.59 -17.07
C SER A 42 -14.68 -3.31 -16.27
N ALA A 43 -14.41 -4.56 -15.86
CA ALA A 43 -15.33 -5.34 -15.03
C ALA A 43 -15.58 -4.68 -13.67
N HIS A 44 -14.55 -4.09 -13.07
CA HIS A 44 -14.65 -3.37 -11.81
C HIS A 44 -15.52 -2.11 -11.92
N CYS A 45 -15.29 -1.29 -12.95
CA CYS A 45 -16.09 -0.10 -13.22
C CYS A 45 -17.57 -0.43 -13.48
N ILE A 46 -17.85 -1.50 -14.25
CA ILE A 46 -19.22 -1.97 -14.51
C ILE A 46 -19.89 -2.42 -13.22
N ALA A 47 -19.21 -3.21 -12.39
CA ALA A 47 -19.77 -3.74 -11.15
C ALA A 47 -20.00 -2.66 -10.07
N GLN A 48 -19.17 -1.62 -10.02
CA GLN A 48 -19.31 -0.56 -9.01
C GLN A 48 -20.43 0.43 -9.31
N GLY A 49 -20.91 0.53 -10.56
CA GLY A 49 -21.94 1.48 -10.96
C GLY A 49 -21.59 2.96 -10.70
N LYS A 50 -20.33 3.24 -10.36
CA LYS A 50 -19.76 4.57 -10.08
C LYS A 50 -18.41 4.68 -10.78
N VAL A 51 -18.10 5.88 -11.23
CA VAL A 51 -16.88 6.21 -11.97
C VAL A 51 -15.68 6.27 -11.00
N GLY A 52 -14.72 5.36 -11.16
CA GLY A 52 -13.34 5.58 -10.71
C GLY A 52 -12.56 6.24 -11.85
N SER A 53 -12.10 7.49 -11.65
CA SER A 53 -11.18 8.34 -12.46
C SER A 53 -11.05 8.21 -14.00
N GLY A 54 -11.94 7.52 -14.71
CA GLY A 54 -11.82 7.30 -16.15
C GLY A 54 -13.18 7.33 -16.85
N VAL A 55 -13.75 8.53 -16.92
CA VAL A 55 -14.73 9.13 -17.87
C VAL A 55 -15.92 8.28 -18.40
N ASP A 56 -17.07 8.96 -18.47
CA ASP A 56 -18.46 8.50 -18.50
C ASP A 56 -18.93 7.50 -19.59
N VAL A 57 -20.12 6.94 -19.28
CA VAL A 57 -21.12 6.23 -20.10
C VAL A 57 -21.11 4.70 -19.95
N ALA A 58 -22.29 4.16 -19.62
CA ALA A 58 -22.58 2.73 -19.58
C ALA A 58 -21.98 2.04 -20.82
N PRO A 59 -21.07 1.05 -20.68
CA PRO A 59 -20.36 0.56 -21.83
C PRO A 59 -21.26 -0.36 -22.64
N THR A 60 -21.68 0.10 -23.80
CA THR A 60 -22.05 -0.79 -24.92
C THR A 60 -20.79 -1.58 -25.33
N GLN A 61 -20.99 -2.75 -25.92
CA GLN A 61 -19.94 -3.68 -26.36
C GLN A 61 -18.85 -3.01 -27.25
N GLN A 62 -19.22 -1.90 -27.90
CA GLN A 62 -18.34 -1.03 -28.67
C GLN A 62 -17.32 -0.26 -27.79
N VAL A 63 -17.76 0.31 -26.66
CA VAL A 63 -16.91 1.09 -25.74
C VAL A 63 -15.84 0.21 -25.10
N ILE A 64 -16.17 -1.03 -24.75
CA ILE A 64 -15.19 -2.00 -24.23
C ILE A 64 -14.14 -2.31 -25.30
N THR A 65 -14.57 -2.46 -26.56
CA THR A 65 -13.66 -2.72 -27.68
C THR A 65 -12.74 -1.52 -27.94
N ASP A 66 -13.24 -0.30 -27.79
CA ASP A 66 -12.45 0.93 -27.96
C ASP A 66 -11.52 1.19 -26.77
N MET A 67 -11.93 0.87 -25.54
CA MET A 67 -11.10 0.90 -24.31
C MET A 67 -9.94 -0.10 -24.38
N LEU A 68 -10.17 -1.30 -24.91
CA LEU A 68 -9.15 -2.33 -25.13
C LEU A 68 -8.17 -1.98 -26.27
N LYS A 69 -8.58 -1.11 -27.20
CA LYS A 69 -7.76 -0.66 -28.34
C LYS A 69 -7.10 0.71 -28.11
N GLY A 70 -7.53 1.46 -27.10
CA GLY A 70 -7.02 2.78 -26.77
C GLY A 70 -5.63 2.71 -26.13
N LYS A 71 -4.75 3.65 -26.48
CA LYS A 71 -3.51 3.90 -25.70
C LYS A 71 -3.88 4.75 -24.50
N TRP A 72 -3.92 4.14 -23.32
CA TRP A 72 -4.11 4.85 -22.07
C TRP A 72 -2.86 5.68 -21.74
N ASP A 73 -3.02 6.97 -21.46
CA ASP A 73 -1.97 7.97 -21.19
C ASP A 73 -1.40 7.87 -19.75
N HIS A 74 -1.09 6.65 -19.32
CA HIS A 74 -0.62 6.36 -17.97
C HIS A 74 0.83 5.88 -17.96
N GLU A 75 1.63 6.45 -17.06
CA GLU A 75 2.98 5.97 -16.78
C GLU A 75 2.93 5.05 -15.55
N LYS A 76 3.14 3.75 -15.75
CA LYS A 76 3.30 2.80 -14.63
C LYS A 76 4.75 2.78 -14.20
N THR A 77 5.04 3.26 -13.00
CA THR A 77 6.36 3.10 -12.38
C THR A 77 6.26 2.15 -11.19
N GLN A 78 7.06 1.09 -11.20
CA GLN A 78 7.20 0.22 -10.05
C GLN A 78 7.91 1.00 -8.94
N PHE A 79 7.31 1.02 -7.76
CA PHE A 79 7.93 1.52 -6.55
C PHE A 79 7.88 0.43 -5.51
N SER A 80 8.75 0.52 -4.51
CA SER A 80 8.66 -0.31 -3.32
C SER A 80 8.82 0.51 -2.06
N LEU A 81 8.31 0.00 -0.95
CA LEU A 81 8.59 0.57 0.37
C LEU A 81 10.11 0.53 0.61
N PRO A 82 10.73 1.64 1.05
CA PRO A 82 12.14 1.66 1.41
C PRO A 82 12.44 0.63 2.49
N PRO A 83 13.66 0.09 2.50
CA PRO A 83 14.10 -0.76 3.59
C PRO A 83 13.91 -0.07 4.94
N LEU A 84 13.62 -0.88 5.96
CA LEU A 84 13.37 -0.44 7.36
C LEU A 84 12.10 0.39 7.53
N MET A 85 11.17 0.34 6.59
CA MET A 85 9.81 0.84 6.76
C MET A 85 8.81 -0.31 6.75
N THR A 86 7.78 -0.18 7.58
CA THR A 86 6.73 -1.17 7.74
C THR A 86 5.37 -0.54 7.51
N LEU A 87 4.55 -1.15 6.65
CA LEU A 87 3.16 -0.73 6.40
C LEU A 87 2.20 -1.57 7.24
N LEU A 88 1.33 -0.87 7.98
CA LEU A 88 0.21 -1.45 8.70
C LEU A 88 -1.10 -0.98 8.07
N LEU A 89 -2.05 -1.89 7.94
CA LEU A 89 -3.46 -1.56 7.69
C LEU A 89 -4.27 -1.86 8.96
N GLY A 90 -5.17 -0.97 9.32
CA GLY A 90 -6.02 -1.10 10.50
C GLY A 90 -7.49 -1.06 10.12
N GLU A 91 -8.30 -1.91 10.74
CA GLU A 91 -9.77 -1.87 10.59
C GLU A 91 -10.43 -1.40 11.90
N PRO A 92 -11.02 -0.20 11.93
CA PRO A 92 -11.81 0.28 13.06
C PRO A 92 -13.24 -0.27 12.99
N GLY A 93 -13.40 -1.59 13.12
CA GLY A 93 -14.61 -2.31 13.56
C GLY A 93 -15.95 -2.18 12.82
N ASN A 94 -16.15 -1.22 11.91
CA ASN A 94 -17.49 -0.84 11.42
C ASN A 94 -17.66 -0.85 9.88
N GLY A 95 -16.73 -1.42 9.10
CA GLY A 95 -16.86 -1.41 7.63
C GLY A 95 -16.01 -2.45 6.91
N GLY A 96 -16.64 -3.17 5.97
CA GLY A 96 -15.94 -4.13 5.11
C GLY A 96 -14.84 -3.48 4.25
N PHE A 97 -13.79 -4.25 3.99
CA PHE A 97 -12.60 -3.82 3.27
C PHE A 97 -12.88 -3.58 1.78
N SER A 98 -12.77 -2.33 1.32
CA SER A 98 -12.62 -2.02 -0.11
C SER A 98 -11.56 -0.95 -0.28
N ILE A 99 -10.34 -1.37 -0.63
CA ILE A 99 -9.20 -0.46 -0.85
C ILE A 99 -8.71 -0.65 -2.29
N PRO A 100 -8.96 0.29 -3.20
CA PRO A 100 -8.02 0.56 -4.28
C PRO A 100 -6.75 1.15 -3.66
N LEU A 101 -5.64 0.42 -3.78
CA LEU A 101 -4.34 0.74 -3.20
C LEU A 101 -3.82 2.11 -3.66
N MET A 102 -3.28 2.89 -2.72
CA MET A 102 -2.28 3.93 -2.98
C MET A 102 -1.13 3.78 -2.00
N VAL A 103 0.09 3.63 -2.53
CA VAL A 103 1.34 4.02 -1.84
C VAL A 103 2.20 4.77 -2.85
N GLY A 104 1.70 5.87 -3.43
CA GLY A 104 2.49 6.73 -4.33
C GLY A 104 3.50 7.62 -3.61
N ALA A 105 4.09 7.17 -2.50
CA ALA A 105 4.80 8.05 -1.58
C ALA A 105 6.16 7.54 -1.12
N VAL A 106 6.90 6.79 -1.94
CA VAL A 106 8.37 6.86 -1.84
C VAL A 106 9.00 6.82 -3.22
N LYS A 107 9.29 8.02 -3.74
CA LYS A 107 10.19 8.20 -4.88
C LYS A 107 11.50 7.52 -4.51
N LYS A 108 11.74 6.35 -5.14
CA LYS A 108 13.00 5.58 -5.24
C LYS A 108 14.07 6.23 -4.36
N CYS A 109 14.15 5.84 -3.09
CA CYS A 109 14.96 6.52 -2.08
C CYS A 109 16.42 6.56 -2.55
N MET A 110 16.80 7.59 -3.32
CA MET A 110 18.15 7.75 -3.87
C MET A 110 19.16 7.84 -2.72
N LEU A 111 18.72 8.40 -1.59
CA LEU A 111 19.46 8.46 -0.34
C LEU A 111 19.78 7.07 0.24
N ALA A 112 18.87 6.10 0.16
CA ALA A 112 19.12 4.74 0.65
C ALA A 112 20.16 4.00 -0.21
N LYS A 113 20.30 4.36 -1.49
CA LYS A 113 21.27 3.74 -2.41
C LYS A 113 22.66 4.36 -2.31
N GLU A 114 22.76 5.66 -2.10
CA GLU A 114 24.05 6.37 -2.06
C GLU A 114 24.68 6.39 -0.66
N GLN A 115 23.87 6.39 0.41
CA GLN A 115 24.34 6.58 1.80
C GLN A 115 23.63 5.64 2.78
N TRP A 116 23.69 4.34 2.51
CA TRP A 116 22.99 3.29 3.27
C TRP A 116 23.23 3.33 4.78
N GLU A 117 24.49 3.45 5.23
CA GLU A 117 24.80 3.43 6.67
C GLU A 117 24.21 4.63 7.41
N THR A 118 24.23 5.81 6.77
CA THR A 118 23.63 7.02 7.36
C THR A 118 22.11 6.89 7.39
N TYR A 119 21.51 6.41 6.31
CA TYR A 119 20.08 6.14 6.24
C TYR A 119 19.63 5.15 7.33
N ARG A 120 20.31 4.00 7.43
CA ARG A 120 20.03 2.96 8.43
C ARG A 120 20.18 3.47 9.86
N TYR A 121 21.25 4.23 10.13
CA TYR A 121 21.47 4.85 11.44
C TYR A 121 20.33 5.80 11.81
N VAL A 122 19.95 6.71 10.91
CA VAL A 122 18.87 7.67 11.17
C VAL A 122 17.55 6.94 11.41
N LEU A 123 17.17 5.98 10.57
CA LEU A 123 15.91 5.25 10.72
C LEU A 123 15.85 4.45 12.03
N ASN A 124 16.93 3.78 12.42
CA ASN A 124 17.00 3.01 13.67
C ASN A 124 16.92 3.88 14.93
N ASN A 125 17.41 5.13 14.88
CA ASN A 125 17.28 6.05 16.00
C ASN A 125 15.89 6.69 16.00
N CYS A 126 15.37 7.12 14.84
CA CYS A 126 14.05 7.70 14.72
C CYS A 126 12.91 6.73 15.09
N SER A 127 13.09 5.41 14.91
CA SER A 127 12.09 4.38 15.27
C SER A 127 11.75 4.36 16.77
N ASN A 128 12.65 4.87 17.61
CA ASN A 128 12.51 4.91 19.06
C ASN A 128 12.27 6.32 19.61
N LEU A 129 12.00 7.29 18.73
CA LEU A 129 11.79 8.67 19.12
C LEU A 129 10.49 9.21 18.53
N LEU A 130 9.89 10.16 19.25
CA LEU A 130 8.86 11.03 18.69
C LEU A 130 9.45 11.91 17.59
N SER A 131 8.64 12.22 16.59
CA SER A 131 9.05 13.00 15.42
C SER A 131 9.63 14.38 15.77
N GLU A 132 9.22 14.96 16.90
CA GLU A 132 9.72 16.24 17.40
C GLU A 132 11.23 16.20 17.68
N LYS A 133 11.73 15.05 18.16
CA LYS A 133 13.14 14.83 18.51
C LYS A 133 14.00 14.42 17.31
N TRP A 134 13.41 14.13 16.15
CA TRP A 134 14.19 13.68 14.99
C TRP A 134 15.19 14.73 14.50
N LYS A 135 14.88 16.03 14.71
CA LYS A 135 15.80 17.13 14.37
C LYS A 135 17.08 17.11 15.20
N GLU A 136 17.05 16.54 16.40
CA GLU A 136 18.21 16.44 17.30
C GLU A 136 19.28 15.48 16.77
N LEU A 137 18.88 14.51 15.92
CA LEU A 137 19.78 13.54 15.29
C LEU A 137 20.57 14.10 14.10
N ALA A 138 20.30 15.36 13.72
CA ALA A 138 20.78 15.96 12.48
C ALA A 138 22.18 16.61 12.65
N SER A 139 23.17 15.80 13.04
CA SER A 139 24.53 16.24 13.36
C SER A 139 25.39 16.66 12.16
N ASP A 140 25.11 16.08 10.98
CA ASP A 140 25.87 16.30 9.74
C ASP A 140 24.91 16.48 8.55
N ALA A 141 25.44 17.00 7.44
CA ALA A 141 24.64 17.34 6.25
C ALA A 141 23.86 16.14 5.68
N CYS A 142 24.44 14.94 5.75
CA CYS A 142 23.83 13.72 5.25
C CYS A 142 22.63 13.29 6.13
N LYS A 143 22.82 13.25 7.45
CA LYS A 143 21.72 12.99 8.40
C LYS A 143 20.63 14.05 8.32
N GLN A 144 21.01 15.32 8.17
CA GLN A 144 20.08 16.43 7.97
C GLN A 144 19.20 16.22 6.73
N ALA A 145 19.77 15.78 5.61
CA ALA A 145 19.00 15.51 4.40
C ALA A 145 17.96 14.40 4.60
N VAL A 146 18.35 13.29 5.26
CA VAL A 146 17.44 12.17 5.56
C VAL A 146 16.33 12.61 6.52
N VAL A 147 16.67 13.24 7.64
CA VAL A 147 15.69 13.74 8.62
C VAL A 147 14.73 14.74 7.97
N LYS A 148 15.24 15.66 7.15
CA LYS A 148 14.42 16.62 6.41
C LYS A 148 13.44 15.93 5.46
N ALA A 149 13.87 14.88 4.76
CA ALA A 149 13.00 14.11 3.89
C ALA A 149 11.89 13.39 4.68
N LEU A 150 12.23 12.76 5.82
CA LEU A 150 11.26 12.09 6.69
C LEU A 150 10.22 13.07 7.26
N LEU A 151 10.68 14.22 7.77
CA LEU A 151 9.78 15.26 8.26
C LEU A 151 8.92 15.86 7.14
N GLY A 152 9.50 16.09 5.96
CA GLY A 152 8.73 16.56 4.80
C GLY A 152 7.63 15.59 4.38
N ALA A 153 7.88 14.28 4.44
CA ALA A 153 6.87 13.26 4.19
C ALA A 153 5.76 13.29 5.27
N ARG A 154 6.16 13.45 6.54
CA ARG A 154 5.22 13.57 7.68
C ARG A 154 4.33 14.81 7.57
N ASP A 155 4.91 15.97 7.22
CA ASP A 155 4.15 17.21 7.02
C ASP A 155 3.19 17.07 5.84
N SER A 156 3.63 16.42 4.76
CA SER A 156 2.80 16.17 3.59
C SER A 156 1.57 15.33 3.92
N ILE A 157 1.71 14.24 4.70
CA ILE A 157 0.55 13.40 5.04
C ILE A 157 -0.42 14.13 5.98
N VAL A 158 0.08 14.97 6.90
CA VAL A 158 -0.77 15.81 7.75
C VAL A 158 -1.57 16.80 6.89
N ASN A 159 -0.94 17.41 5.90
CA ASN A 159 -1.62 18.31 4.97
C ASN A 159 -2.66 17.57 4.10
N ILE A 160 -2.35 16.38 3.61
CA ILE A 160 -3.29 15.53 2.86
C ILE A 160 -4.52 15.23 3.72
N ARG A 161 -4.34 14.78 4.96
CA ARG A 161 -5.45 14.53 5.90
C ARG A 161 -6.27 15.79 6.18
N CYS A 162 -5.63 16.95 6.33
CA CYS A 162 -6.31 18.23 6.47
C CYS A 162 -7.20 18.54 5.25
N HIS A 163 -6.67 18.37 4.04
CA HIS A 163 -7.43 18.59 2.81
C HIS A 163 -8.57 17.57 2.63
N MET A 164 -8.35 16.29 2.97
CA MET A 164 -9.38 15.26 2.92
C MET A 164 -10.54 15.58 3.87
N ARG A 165 -10.25 16.04 5.09
CA ARG A 165 -11.28 16.48 6.05
C ARG A 165 -12.06 17.67 5.53
N LYS A 166 -11.38 18.73 5.09
CA LYS A 166 -12.03 19.91 4.52
C LYS A 166 -12.91 19.55 3.32
N MET A 167 -12.40 18.70 2.42
CA MET A 167 -13.18 18.21 1.28
C MET A 167 -14.43 17.46 1.75
N GLY A 168 -14.32 16.63 2.79
CA GLY A 168 -15.44 15.93 3.38
C GLY A 168 -16.49 16.86 4.01
N GLU A 169 -16.05 17.89 4.74
CA GLU A 169 -16.92 18.91 5.33
C GLU A 169 -17.72 19.66 4.25
N GLU A 170 -17.03 20.16 3.22
CA GLU A 170 -17.66 20.89 2.11
C GLU A 170 -18.62 20.01 1.29
N ALA A 171 -18.30 18.71 1.16
CA ALA A 171 -19.14 17.75 0.46
C ALA A 171 -20.28 17.17 1.32
N GLY A 172 -20.29 17.42 2.63
CA GLY A 172 -21.22 16.76 3.57
C GLY A 172 -20.99 15.24 3.68
N VAL A 173 -19.77 14.76 3.41
CA VAL A 173 -19.39 13.34 3.43
C VAL A 173 -18.21 13.14 4.38
N PRO A 174 -18.29 12.27 5.40
CA PRO A 174 -17.22 12.12 6.38
C PRO A 174 -16.05 11.27 5.82
N ILE A 175 -15.19 11.88 4.97
CA ILE A 175 -14.03 11.22 4.34
C ILE A 175 -13.01 10.77 5.39
N GLU A 176 -12.68 11.62 6.36
CA GLU A 176 -11.96 11.21 7.58
C GLU A 176 -12.83 11.65 8.77
N PRO A 177 -13.69 10.75 9.29
CA PRO A 177 -14.56 11.06 10.42
C PRO A 177 -13.77 11.42 11.68
N GLU A 178 -14.39 12.17 12.60
CA GLU A 178 -13.75 12.62 13.84
C GLU A 178 -13.14 11.47 14.67
N SER A 179 -13.79 10.29 14.68
CA SER A 179 -13.28 9.10 15.36
C SER A 179 -11.95 8.60 14.76
N GLN A 180 -11.85 8.58 13.42
CA GLN A 180 -10.62 8.22 12.73
C GLN A 180 -9.55 9.30 12.88
N THR A 181 -9.92 10.59 12.86
CA THR A 181 -8.99 11.68 13.13
C THR A 181 -8.33 11.52 14.50
N LYS A 182 -9.12 11.32 15.57
CA LYS A 182 -8.60 11.12 16.93
C LYS A 182 -7.66 9.91 17.03
N LEU A 183 -7.99 8.82 16.33
CA LEU A 183 -7.16 7.62 16.30
C LEU A 183 -5.86 7.83 15.52
N LEU A 184 -5.92 8.48 14.36
CA LEU A 184 -4.78 8.77 13.51
C LEU A 184 -3.86 9.81 14.15
N ASP A 185 -4.39 10.79 14.87
CA ASP A 185 -3.58 11.77 15.60
C ASP A 185 -2.81 11.10 16.74
N ALA A 186 -3.44 10.18 17.47
CA ALA A 186 -2.75 9.34 18.45
C ALA A 186 -1.69 8.43 17.78
N THR A 187 -2.02 7.87 16.61
CA THR A 187 -1.09 7.04 15.82
C THR A 187 0.14 7.85 15.41
N MET A 188 -0.06 9.05 14.86
CA MET A 188 1.01 9.95 14.43
C MET A 188 1.85 10.46 15.60
N ASN A 189 1.30 10.44 16.82
CA ASN A 189 2.01 10.77 18.07
C ASN A 189 2.66 9.54 18.74
N THR A 190 2.79 8.42 18.02
CA THR A 190 3.54 7.25 18.49
C THR A 190 4.97 7.28 17.94
N GLU A 191 5.92 6.83 18.75
CA GLU A 191 7.33 6.77 18.36
C GLU A 191 7.54 5.93 17.09
N GLY A 192 8.43 6.41 16.21
CA GLY A 192 8.76 5.72 14.98
C GLY A 192 7.67 5.76 13.89
N VAL A 193 6.52 6.39 14.12
CA VAL A 193 5.51 6.55 13.07
C VAL A 193 5.91 7.66 12.10
N LEU A 194 6.04 7.29 10.83
CA LEU A 194 6.32 8.21 9.73
C LEU A 194 5.03 8.77 9.15
N LEU A 195 4.10 7.90 8.78
CA LEU A 195 2.85 8.27 8.11
C LEU A 195 1.66 7.59 8.79
N GLY A 196 0.49 8.21 8.66
CA GLY A 196 -0.78 7.64 9.07
C GLY A 196 -1.90 8.37 8.35
N GLY A 197 -2.92 7.64 7.90
CA GLY A 197 -4.02 8.24 7.14
C GLY A 197 -5.15 7.26 6.84
N VAL A 198 -6.15 7.76 6.14
CA VAL A 198 -7.28 6.97 5.63
C VAL A 198 -7.02 6.66 4.16
N PRO A 199 -6.90 5.38 3.76
CA PRO A 199 -6.70 5.02 2.36
C PRO A 199 -8.02 5.08 1.58
N GLY A 200 -7.90 5.24 0.25
CA GLY A 200 -9.03 5.16 -0.67
C GLY A 200 -10.04 6.30 -0.50
N ALA A 201 -11.33 5.98 -0.62
CA ALA A 201 -12.43 6.95 -0.60
C ALA A 201 -12.72 7.56 0.79
N GLY A 202 -12.12 7.01 1.85
CA GLY A 202 -12.39 7.44 3.21
C GLY A 202 -13.63 6.78 3.85
N GLY A 203 -14.14 7.39 4.92
CA GLY A 203 -15.30 6.91 5.66
C GLY A 203 -14.92 6.21 6.97
N PHE A 204 -15.68 5.20 7.36
CA PHE A 204 -15.41 4.38 8.56
C PHE A 204 -14.67 3.08 8.23
N GLY A 205 -14.08 3.01 7.03
CA GLY A 205 -13.34 1.85 6.56
C GLY A 205 -11.93 1.78 7.16
N ALA A 206 -10.96 1.36 6.35
CA ALA A 206 -9.60 1.13 6.82
C ALA A 206 -8.86 2.42 7.22
N ILE A 207 -7.79 2.26 7.97
CA ILE A 207 -6.72 3.23 8.18
C ILE A 207 -5.37 2.58 7.82
N PHE A 208 -4.34 3.37 7.60
CA PHE A 208 -2.99 2.86 7.43
C PHE A 208 -2.00 3.62 8.31
N ALA A 209 -0.87 2.98 8.60
CA ALA A 209 0.31 3.61 9.20
C ALA A 209 1.59 3.08 8.56
N VAL A 210 2.59 3.95 8.40
CA VAL A 210 3.94 3.57 8.00
C VAL A 210 4.87 3.86 9.17
N THR A 211 5.54 2.83 9.69
CA THR A 211 6.50 2.95 10.79
C THR A 211 7.93 2.77 10.30
N LEU A 212 8.87 3.43 10.98
CA LEU A 212 10.30 3.19 10.86
C LEU A 212 10.64 2.01 11.78
N GLY A 213 11.12 0.91 11.21
CA GLY A 213 11.40 -0.33 11.95
C GLY A 213 10.15 -1.09 12.39
N GLU A 214 10.21 -1.62 13.61
CA GLU A 214 9.17 -2.47 14.21
C GLU A 214 7.86 -1.72 14.43
N SER A 215 6.74 -2.42 14.26
CA SER A 215 5.39 -1.84 14.28
C SER A 215 4.61 -2.14 15.56
N ASN A 216 5.21 -2.90 16.50
CA ASN A 216 4.58 -3.38 17.73
C ASN A 216 3.93 -2.28 18.57
N LYS A 217 4.54 -1.08 18.62
CA LYS A 217 3.99 0.07 19.37
C LYS A 217 2.62 0.49 18.83
N VAL A 218 2.49 0.59 17.50
CA VAL A 218 1.24 0.95 16.82
C VAL A 218 0.23 -0.18 16.91
N THR A 219 0.66 -1.43 16.68
CA THR A 219 -0.20 -2.61 16.80
C THR A 219 -0.82 -2.72 18.20
N ASN A 220 -0.04 -2.50 19.26
CA ASN A 220 -0.53 -2.50 20.63
C ASN A 220 -1.49 -1.33 20.89
N MET A 221 -1.16 -0.14 20.38
CA MET A 221 -2.02 1.04 20.49
C MET A 221 -3.38 0.82 19.81
N TRP A 222 -3.38 0.29 18.59
CA TRP A 222 -4.58 -0.03 17.81
C TRP A 222 -5.41 -1.12 18.50
N SER A 223 -4.78 -2.20 18.95
CA SER A 223 -5.46 -3.28 19.67
C SER A 223 -6.16 -2.79 20.93
N SER A 224 -5.53 -1.89 21.70
CA SER A 224 -6.14 -1.28 22.90
C SER A 224 -7.36 -0.40 22.60
N ARG A 225 -7.53 0.01 21.34
CA ARG A 225 -8.64 0.84 20.85
C ARG A 225 -9.62 0.06 19.97
N GLY A 226 -9.54 -1.28 19.98
CA GLY A 226 -10.43 -2.15 19.22
C GLY A 226 -10.16 -2.16 17.72
N VAL A 227 -8.96 -1.76 17.29
CA VAL A 227 -8.57 -1.76 15.88
C VAL A 227 -7.67 -2.95 15.60
N MET A 228 -8.11 -3.80 14.68
CA MET A 228 -7.33 -4.95 14.23
C MET A 228 -6.26 -4.49 13.25
N SER A 229 -4.99 -4.76 13.56
CA SER A 229 -3.86 -4.45 12.68
C SER A 229 -3.50 -5.64 11.79
N LEU A 230 -3.35 -5.40 10.50
CA LEU A 230 -2.76 -6.31 9.55
C LEU A 230 -1.39 -5.76 9.11
N LEU A 231 -0.34 -6.55 9.37
CA LEU A 231 0.98 -6.27 8.85
C LEU A 231 1.00 -6.57 7.35
N VAL A 232 1.27 -5.55 6.53
CA VAL A 232 1.29 -5.71 5.08
C VAL A 232 2.72 -5.66 4.60
N ARG A 233 3.14 -6.71 3.89
CA ARG A 233 4.35 -6.71 3.08
C ARG A 233 3.96 -6.52 1.62
N GLU A 234 4.73 -5.68 0.94
CA GLU A 234 4.60 -5.56 -0.50
C GLU A 234 4.98 -6.89 -1.15
N ASP A 235 4.11 -7.38 -2.03
CA ASP A 235 4.41 -8.50 -2.91
C ASP A 235 4.65 -7.97 -4.33
N PRO A 236 5.92 -7.89 -4.79
CA PRO A 236 6.24 -7.35 -6.10
C PRO A 236 5.86 -8.30 -7.24
N ARG A 237 5.41 -9.53 -6.95
CA ARG A 237 5.10 -10.55 -7.96
C ARG A 237 3.81 -10.24 -8.72
N GLY A 238 2.92 -9.41 -8.16
CA GLY A 238 1.64 -9.09 -8.78
C GLY A 238 0.76 -10.33 -8.92
N VAL A 239 0.13 -10.53 -10.09
CA VAL A 239 -0.69 -11.72 -10.36
C VAL A 239 0.20 -12.87 -10.82
N SER A 240 0.19 -13.98 -10.09
CA SER A 240 0.93 -15.21 -10.42
C SER A 240 0.06 -16.45 -10.24
N ILE A 241 0.38 -17.51 -10.97
CA ILE A 241 -0.24 -18.83 -10.78
C ILE A 241 0.48 -19.56 -9.64
N GLU A 242 -0.27 -19.92 -8.61
CA GLU A 242 0.19 -20.81 -7.55
C GLU A 242 -0.09 -22.27 -7.94
N THR A 243 0.93 -23.12 -7.86
CA THR A 243 0.85 -24.53 -8.23
C THR A 243 0.36 -25.44 -7.09
N GLU A 244 0.26 -24.90 -5.87
CA GLU A 244 -0.08 -25.63 -4.65
C GLU A 244 -1.09 -24.81 -3.82
N ASP A 245 -1.87 -25.46 -2.96
CA ASP A 245 -2.76 -24.75 -2.03
C ASP A 245 -1.93 -23.95 -1.01
N PRO A 246 -2.04 -22.61 -0.97
CA PRO A 246 -1.23 -21.77 -0.10
C PRO A 246 -1.46 -22.06 1.40
N ARG A 247 -2.61 -22.65 1.77
CA ARG A 247 -2.91 -23.04 3.16
C ARG A 247 -2.08 -24.23 3.65
N ILE A 248 -1.43 -24.97 2.73
CA ILE A 248 -0.58 -26.11 3.08
C ILE A 248 0.85 -25.65 3.43
N LYS A 249 1.28 -24.48 2.95
CA LYS A 249 2.65 -23.95 3.19
C LYS A 249 2.88 -23.41 4.60
N GLU A 250 1.86 -22.90 5.29
CA GLU A 250 2.01 -22.39 6.66
C GLU A 250 2.34 -23.48 7.71
N LEU A 251 2.20 -24.77 7.35
CA LEU A 251 2.50 -25.90 8.23
C LEU A 251 3.95 -26.38 8.19
N THR A 252 4.75 -25.99 7.18
CA THR A 252 6.12 -26.50 6.98
C THR A 252 7.23 -25.57 7.46
N ASP A 253 6.95 -24.29 7.71
CA ASP A 253 7.97 -23.31 8.17
C ASP A 253 8.12 -23.25 9.72
N CYS A 254 7.49 -24.16 10.47
CA CYS A 254 7.54 -24.22 11.95
C CYS A 254 8.12 -25.52 12.54
N SER A 255 8.77 -26.39 11.77
CA SER A 255 9.59 -27.52 12.24
C SER A 255 10.44 -27.94 11.06
N VAL A 256 11.77 -27.95 11.06
CA VAL A 256 12.69 -28.57 12.01
C VAL A 256 14.07 -27.95 11.77
N ASP A 257 14.56 -27.11 12.68
CA ASP A 257 15.98 -26.80 12.82
C ASP A 257 16.32 -27.01 14.30
N GLY A 258 16.62 -28.25 14.64
CA GLY A 258 16.87 -28.65 16.01
C GLY A 258 16.66 -30.13 16.25
N LEU A 259 17.43 -30.96 15.54
CA LEU A 259 17.89 -32.28 15.97
C LEU A 259 18.57 -32.97 14.78
N LEU A 260 19.91 -32.95 14.76
CA LEU A 260 20.78 -34.13 14.67
C LEU A 260 22.22 -33.67 14.38
N SER A 261 23.05 -33.86 15.41
CA SER A 261 24.49 -34.19 15.41
C SER A 261 25.48 -33.32 14.63
#